data_AF-A0A841Z744-F1
#
_entry.id   AF-A0A841Z744-F1
#
_cell.length_a   1.000
_cell.length_b   1.000
_cell.length_c   1.000
_cell.angle_alpha   90.00
_cell.angle_beta   90.00
_cell.angle_gamma   90.00
#
_symmetry.space_group_name_H-M   'P 1'
#
loop_
_entity.id
_entity.type
_entity.pdbx_description
1 polymer ?
#
loop_
_entity_poly.entity_id
_entity_poly.type
_entity_poly.pdbx_seq_one_letter_code
_entity_poly.pdbx_strand_id
1 'polypeptide(L)'
;MNYDNEIGALNLEMQLKQEKIQKLMHLQKGVQQNIEYMRGIPINLLQRNEMEWQGKSADVGIQIIDQKRKRFNQNIMQGDELCTCIKTEIQNLENRIADLRYDLQRYNYMNEQLGEE
;
A
#
# COMPACT_ATOMS: atom_id res chain seq x y z
N MET A 1 28.50 27.99 16.51
CA MET A 1 27.04 27.77 16.42
C MET A 1 26.81 26.29 16.61
N ASN A 2 25.89 25.89 17.49
CA ASN A 2 25.64 24.49 17.82
C ASN A 2 24.42 23.99 17.01
N TYR A 3 24.58 22.94 16.21
CA TYR A 3 23.57 22.40 15.27
C TYR A 3 22.59 21.40 15.91
N ASP A 4 22.59 21.30 17.25
CA ASP A 4 21.75 20.35 18.00
C ASP A 4 20.26 20.45 17.65
N ASN A 5 19.76 21.65 17.36
CA ASN A 5 18.36 21.87 17.00
C ASN A 5 18.02 21.28 15.62
N GLU A 6 18.87 21.51 14.62
CA GLU A 6 18.72 20.96 13.27
C GLU A 6 18.84 19.43 13.26
N ILE A 7 19.80 18.89 14.02
CA ILE A 7 19.98 17.44 14.20
C ILE A 7 18.72 16.84 14.86
N GLY A 8 18.20 17.49 15.91
CA GLY A 8 16.97 17.08 16.59
C GLY A 8 15.76 17.08 15.65
N ALA A 9 15.60 18.12 14.84
CA ALA A 9 14.51 18.25 13.87
C ALA A 9 14.56 17.15 12.79
N LEU A 10 15.75 16.87 12.23
CA LEU A 10 15.95 15.82 11.23
C LEU A 10 15.68 14.43 11.79
N ASN A 11 16.11 14.15 13.02
CA ASN A 11 15.84 12.89 13.70
C ASN A 11 14.32 12.67 13.91
N LEU A 12 13.61 13.70 14.37
CA LEU A 12 12.16 13.64 14.54
C LEU A 12 11.45 13.42 13.20
N GLU A 13 11.86 14.15 12.15
CA GLU A 13 11.27 14.01 10.82
C GLU A 13 11.49 12.59 10.25
N MET A 14 12.67 12.02 10.45
CA MET A 14 12.99 10.65 10.04
C MET A 14 12.14 9.63 10.80
N GLN A 15 11.96 9.79 12.13
CA GLN A 15 11.11 8.92 12.93
C GLN A 15 9.67 8.94 12.42
N LEU A 16 9.08 10.12 12.18
CA LEU A 16 7.71 10.25 11.69
C LEU A 16 7.51 9.56 10.32
N LYS A 17 8.53 9.62 9.44
CA LYS A 17 8.49 8.91 8.15
C LYS A 17 8.58 7.41 8.31
N GLN A 18 9.42 6.91 9.22
CA GLN A 18 9.51 5.48 9.54
C GLN A 18 8.19 4.95 10.12
N GLU A 19 7.54 5.69 11.01
CA GLU A 19 6.22 5.34 11.52
C GLU A 19 5.16 5.29 10.40
N LYS A 20 5.21 6.24 9.45
CA LYS A 20 4.33 6.23 8.28
C LYS A 20 4.57 4.99 7.40
N ILE A 21 5.82 4.61 7.17
CA ILE A 21 6.16 3.38 6.43
C ILE A 21 5.56 2.15 7.13
N GLN A 22 5.72 2.02 8.46
CA GLN A 22 5.15 0.88 9.20
C GLN A 22 3.63 0.78 9.05
N LYS A 23 2.92 1.92 9.12
CA LYS A 23 1.46 1.96 8.90
C LYS A 23 1.08 1.55 7.47
N LEU A 24 1.83 2.03 6.47
CA LEU A 24 1.61 1.68 5.07
C LEU A 24 1.87 0.19 4.79
N MET A 25 2.93 -0.38 5.35
CA MET A 25 3.21 -1.82 5.24
C MET A 25 2.09 -2.66 5.86
N HIS A 26 1.56 -2.25 7.01
CA HIS A 26 0.43 -2.94 7.64
C HIS A 26 -0.84 -2.87 6.76
N LEU A 27 -1.14 -1.69 6.21
CA LEU A 27 -2.27 -1.50 5.29
C LEU A 27 -2.11 -2.36 4.03
N GLN A 28 -0.94 -2.35 3.42
CA GLN A 28 -0.63 -3.16 2.23
C GLN A 28 -0.89 -4.64 2.50
N LYS A 29 -0.44 -5.15 3.65
CA LYS A 29 -0.67 -6.55 4.05
C LYS A 29 -2.16 -6.86 4.17
N GLY A 30 -2.93 -5.97 4.80
CA GLY A 30 -4.39 -6.15 4.93
C GLY A 30 -5.11 -6.16 3.58
N VAL A 31 -4.75 -5.25 2.67
CA VAL A 31 -5.28 -5.20 1.30
C VAL A 31 -4.92 -6.47 0.54
N GLN A 32 -3.66 -6.90 0.60
CA GLN A 32 -3.18 -8.09 -0.09
C GLN A 32 -3.87 -9.38 0.40
N GLN A 33 -4.04 -9.54 1.71
CA GLN A 33 -4.77 -10.67 2.29
C GLN A 33 -6.23 -10.72 1.81
N ASN A 34 -6.90 -9.57 1.74
CA ASN A 34 -8.27 -9.50 1.22
C ASN A 34 -8.34 -9.88 -0.26
N ILE A 35 -7.38 -9.46 -1.08
CA ILE A 35 -7.30 -9.84 -2.50
C ILE A 35 -7.06 -11.34 -2.66
N GLU A 36 -6.13 -11.91 -1.90
CA GLU A 36 -5.83 -13.34 -1.92
C GLU A 36 -7.05 -14.18 -1.52
N TYR A 37 -7.77 -13.75 -0.47
CA TYR A 37 -9.05 -14.35 -0.09
C TYR A 37 -10.06 -14.29 -1.24
N MET A 38 -10.23 -13.11 -1.86
CA MET A 38 -11.14 -12.93 -2.98
C MET A 38 -10.79 -13.82 -4.17
N ARG A 39 -9.52 -13.92 -4.54
CA ARG A 39 -9.05 -14.82 -5.62
C ARG A 39 -9.28 -16.29 -5.32
N GLY A 40 -9.28 -16.68 -4.05
CA GLY A 40 -9.59 -18.05 -3.62
C GLY A 40 -11.06 -18.44 -3.75
N ILE A 41 -11.97 -17.48 -3.97
CA ILE A 41 -13.40 -17.77 -4.18
C ILE A 41 -13.57 -18.34 -5.59
N PRO A 42 -14.07 -19.58 -5.74
CA PRO A 42 -14.21 -20.23 -7.03
C PRO A 42 -15.45 -19.70 -7.77
N ILE A 43 -15.42 -18.43 -8.20
CA ILE A 43 -16.53 -17.75 -8.86
C ILE A 43 -16.92 -18.44 -10.18
N ASN A 44 -15.99 -19.16 -10.79
CA ASN A 44 -16.24 -19.96 -11.98
C ASN A 44 -17.22 -21.12 -11.68
N LEU A 45 -17.34 -21.56 -10.42
CA LEU A 45 -18.34 -22.55 -10.00
C LEU A 45 -19.75 -21.98 -9.90
N LEU A 46 -19.91 -20.64 -9.86
CA LEU A 46 -21.22 -19.99 -9.96
C LEU A 46 -21.80 -20.05 -11.38
N GLN A 47 -21.05 -20.55 -12.37
CA GLN A 47 -21.55 -20.81 -13.72
C GLN A 47 -22.33 -22.14 -13.84
N ARG A 48 -22.64 -22.84 -12.74
CA ARG A 48 -23.23 -24.19 -12.83
C ARG A 48 -24.69 -24.21 -13.28
N ASN A 49 -24.87 -24.88 -14.42
CA ASN A 49 -26.06 -25.48 -15.05
C ASN A 49 -27.10 -24.52 -15.65
N GLU A 50 -26.80 -24.05 -16.88
CA GLU A 50 -27.79 -23.55 -17.85
C GLU A 50 -28.98 -24.52 -18.07
N MET A 51 -28.84 -25.80 -17.70
CA MET A 51 -29.89 -26.81 -17.81
C MET A 51 -31.04 -26.67 -16.78
N GLU A 52 -30.85 -25.98 -15.65
CA GLU A 52 -31.89 -25.91 -14.59
C GLU A 52 -32.77 -24.66 -14.65
N TRP A 53 -32.34 -23.62 -15.37
CA TRP A 53 -33.05 -22.35 -15.46
C TRP A 53 -33.68 -22.23 -16.86
N GLN A 54 -34.99 -22.46 -16.99
CA GLN A 54 -35.73 -22.24 -18.25
C GLN A 54 -36.60 -20.97 -18.17
N GLY A 55 -36.61 -20.18 -19.25
CA GLY A 55 -37.47 -18.99 -19.42
C GLY A 55 -36.75 -17.64 -19.22
N LYS A 56 -37.46 -16.52 -19.41
CA LYS A 56 -36.91 -15.14 -19.29
C LYS A 56 -36.22 -14.85 -17.94
N SER A 57 -36.56 -15.60 -16.89
CA SER A 57 -35.93 -15.52 -15.56
C SER A 57 -34.51 -16.08 -15.52
N ALA A 58 -34.17 -17.04 -16.40
CA ALA A 58 -32.83 -17.62 -16.53
C ALA A 58 -31.83 -16.60 -17.08
N ASP A 59 -32.21 -15.89 -18.15
CA ASP A 59 -31.40 -14.85 -18.77
C ASP A 59 -31.09 -13.72 -17.79
N VAL A 60 -32.08 -13.30 -16.99
CA VAL A 60 -31.91 -12.30 -15.92
C VAL A 60 -30.97 -12.81 -14.83
N GLY A 61 -31.10 -14.08 -14.41
CA GLY A 61 -30.21 -14.71 -13.44
C GLY A 61 -28.75 -14.75 -13.92
N ILE A 62 -28.53 -15.16 -15.17
CA ILE A 62 -27.20 -15.18 -15.81
C ILE A 62 -26.61 -13.77 -15.87
N GLN A 63 -27.40 -12.77 -16.25
CA GLN A 63 -26.95 -11.37 -16.29
C GLN A 63 -26.54 -10.85 -14.90
N ILE A 64 -27.31 -11.15 -13.86
CA ILE A 64 -26.98 -10.75 -12.48
C ILE A 64 -25.68 -11.42 -12.02
N ILE A 65 -25.49 -12.71 -12.31
CA ILE A 65 -24.28 -13.45 -11.97
C ILE A 65 -23.07 -12.86 -12.71
N ASP A 66 -23.18 -12.56 -13.99
CA ASP A 66 -22.09 -11.97 -14.78
C ASP A 66 -21.74 -10.55 -14.29
N GLN A 67 -22.74 -9.73 -13.93
CA GLN A 67 -22.51 -8.42 -13.33
C GLN A 67 -21.78 -8.53 -11.99
N LYS A 68 -22.19 -9.45 -11.11
CA LYS A 68 -21.51 -9.69 -9.83
C LYS A 68 -20.07 -10.17 -10.04
N ARG A 69 -19.83 -11.07 -11.00
CA ARG A 69 -18.48 -11.52 -11.37
C ARG A 69 -17.61 -10.38 -11.87
N LYS A 70 -18.11 -9.53 -12.77
CA LYS A 70 -17.38 -8.35 -13.27
C LYS A 70 -17.00 -7.41 -12.14
N ARG A 71 -17.95 -7.08 -11.25
CA ARG A 71 -17.70 -6.23 -10.08
C ARG A 71 -16.65 -6.84 -9.15
N PHE A 72 -16.69 -8.15 -8.95
CA PHE A 72 -15.73 -8.85 -8.13
C PHE A 72 -14.31 -8.78 -8.70
N ASN A 73 -14.15 -9.03 -10.00
CA ASN A 73 -12.86 -8.91 -10.68
C ASN A 73 -12.33 -7.47 -10.64
N GLN A 74 -13.21 -6.47 -10.79
CA GLN A 74 -12.84 -5.06 -10.61
C GLN A 74 -12.31 -4.76 -9.21
N ASN A 75 -12.94 -5.28 -8.16
CA ASN A 75 -12.45 -5.10 -6.79
C ASN A 75 -11.07 -5.73 -6.58
N ILE A 76 -10.79 -6.90 -7.17
CA ILE A 76 -9.45 -7.50 -7.15
C ILE A 76 -8.44 -6.57 -7.81
N MET A 77 -8.73 -6.08 -9.02
CA MET A 77 -7.84 -5.18 -9.76
C MET A 77 -7.56 -3.89 -9.00
N GLN A 78 -8.59 -3.25 -8.45
CA GLN A 78 -8.44 -2.04 -7.63
C GLN A 78 -7.61 -2.30 -6.38
N GLY A 79 -7.74 -3.48 -5.78
CA GLY A 79 -6.87 -3.89 -4.67
C GLY A 79 -5.40 -4.00 -5.10
N ASP A 80 -5.12 -4.61 -6.25
CA ASP A 80 -3.75 -4.74 -6.77
C ASP A 80 -3.13 -3.37 -7.09
N GLU A 81 -3.93 -2.47 -7.67
CA GLU A 81 -3.56 -1.07 -7.91
C GLU A 81 -3.23 -0.36 -6.59
N LEU A 82 -4.08 -0.49 -5.57
CA LEU A 82 -3.85 0.09 -4.25
C LEU A 82 -2.56 -0.44 -3.61
N CYS A 83 -2.30 -1.75 -3.70
CA CYS A 83 -1.05 -2.35 -3.26
C CYS A 83 0.16 -1.75 -3.97
N THR A 84 0.05 -1.50 -5.28
CA THR A 84 1.10 -0.87 -6.08
C THR A 84 1.34 0.57 -5.63
N CYS A 85 0.28 1.36 -5.46
CA CYS A 85 0.38 2.73 -4.97
C CYS A 85 1.03 2.80 -3.59
N ILE A 86 0.66 1.91 -2.67
CA ILE A 86 1.26 1.86 -1.33
C ILE A 86 2.75 1.52 -1.40
N LYS A 87 3.15 0.55 -2.24
CA LYS A 87 4.58 0.22 -2.45
C LYS A 87 5.38 1.41 -2.97
N THR A 88 4.84 2.13 -3.96
CA THR A 88 5.49 3.33 -4.49
C THR A 88 5.66 4.41 -3.42
N GLU A 89 4.64 4.64 -2.60
CA GLU A 89 4.71 5.63 -1.51
C GLU A 89 5.73 5.21 -0.44
N ILE A 90 5.81 3.92 -0.09
CA ILE A 90 6.85 3.40 0.82
C ILE A 90 8.24 3.70 0.25
N GLN A 91 8.47 3.39 -1.02
CA GLN A 91 9.78 3.61 -1.65
C GLN A 91 10.15 5.09 -1.72
N ASN A 92 9.19 5.98 -1.97
CA ASN A 92 9.41 7.43 -1.90
C ASN A 92 9.82 7.88 -0.49
N LEU A 93 9.17 7.34 0.54
CA LEU A 93 9.50 7.65 1.94
C LEU A 93 10.88 7.10 2.32
N GLU A 94 11.26 5.92 1.85
CA GLU A 94 12.59 5.33 2.06
C GLU A 94 13.68 6.19 1.42
N ASN A 95 13.49 6.65 0.19
CA ASN A 95 14.41 7.59 -0.47
C ASN A 95 14.54 8.89 0.33
N ARG A 96 13.42 9.43 0.80
CA ARG A 96 13.45 10.66 1.61
C ARG A 96 14.17 10.46 2.95
N ILE A 97 14.06 9.30 3.58
CA ILE A 97 14.83 8.96 4.78
C ILE A 97 16.32 8.88 4.47
N ALA A 98 16.71 8.35 3.31
CA ALA A 98 18.11 8.32 2.89
C ALA A 98 18.68 9.75 2.75
N ASP A 99 17.93 10.67 2.15
CA ASP A 99 18.32 12.09 2.04
C ASP A 99 18.50 12.73 3.44
N LEU A 100 17.52 12.54 4.34
CA LEU A 100 17.59 13.07 5.70
C LEU A 100 18.77 12.52 6.49
N ARG A 101 19.14 11.25 6.27
CA ARG A 101 20.33 10.64 6.90
C ARG A 101 21.62 11.27 6.39
N TYR A 102 21.68 11.58 5.10
CA TYR A 102 22.83 12.28 4.53
C TYR A 102 22.98 13.69 5.12
N ASP A 103 21.87 14.44 5.21
CA ASP A 103 21.87 15.76 5.83
C ASP A 103 22.29 15.70 7.30
N LEU A 104 21.79 14.72 8.05
CA LEU A 104 22.14 14.53 9.46
C LEU A 104 23.64 14.25 9.65
N GLN A 105 24.22 13.39 8.80
CA GLN A 105 25.67 13.13 8.82
C GLN A 105 26.48 14.41 8.58
N ARG A 106 26.03 15.25 7.64
CA ARG A 106 26.67 16.53 7.34
C ARG A 106 26.60 17.50 8.52
N TYR A 107 25.42 17.65 9.15
CA TYR A 107 25.27 18.52 10.31
C TYR A 107 26.08 18.05 11.51
N ASN A 108 26.12 16.73 11.78
CA ASN A 108 26.98 16.16 12.82
C ASN A 108 28.46 16.50 12.58
N TYR A 109 28.95 16.30 11.35
CA TYR A 109 30.33 16.64 10.98
C TYR A 109 30.63 18.13 11.19
N MET A 110 29.72 19.02 10.79
CA MET A 110 29.88 20.46 11.01
C MET A 110 29.86 20.83 12.49
N ASN A 111 29.07 20.14 13.31
CA ASN A 111 29.01 20.37 14.76
C ASN A 111 30.31 19.94 15.46
N GLU A 112 30.88 18.80 15.04
CA GLU A 112 32.17 18.30 15.53
C GLU A 112 33.31 19.27 15.20
N GLN A 113 33.37 19.80 13.97
CA GLN A 113 34.42 20.75 13.57
C GLN A 113 34.37 22.09 14.32
N LEU A 114 33.20 22.53 14.77
CA LEU A 114 33.02 23.79 15.48
C LEU A 114 33.07 23.64 17.00
N GLY A 115 33.15 22.41 17.52
CA GLY A 115 33.26 22.11 18.95
C GLY A 115 34.69 21.90 19.46
N GLU A 116 35.69 21.91 18.57
CA GLU A 116 37.12 21.81 18.91
C GLU A 116 37.84 23.18 19.05
N GLU A 117 37.11 24.31 18.96
CA GLU A 117 37.60 25.67 19.31
C GLU A 117 37.15 26.10 20.72
#